data_AF-A0A5D2LKY2-F1
#
_entry.id   AF-A0A5D2LKY2-F1
#
_cell.length_a   1.000
_cell.length_b   1.000
_cell.length_c   1.000
_cell.angle_alpha   90.00
_cell.angle_beta   90.00
_cell.angle_gamma   90.00
#
_symmetry.space_group_name_H-M   'P 1'
#
loop_
_entity.id
_entity.type
_entity.pdbx_description
1 polymer ?
#
loop_
_entity_poly.entity_id
_entity_poly.type
_entity_poly.pdbx_seq_one_letter_code
_entity_poly.pdbx_strand_id
1 'polypeptide(L)'
;MVRMSLKELIECKHPTAWLEFENGVIDEDELEGKFFKDRRPFDLQGLKNCMRRGYSYIDGVEQLLLDLKQNNYEMHAFTNYPIWYRIIEDKLNISKYLSWTFCSCMYGKRKPDPDFYLAVVEHLKVDPASCIFVDDSLFAY
;
A
#
# COMPACT_ATOMS: atom_id res chain seq x y z
N MET A 1 25.15 -3.26 15.52
CA MET A 1 24.27 -2.68 14.47
C MET A 1 24.39 -1.16 14.57
N VAL A 2 24.89 -0.50 13.54
CA VAL A 2 24.90 0.97 13.48
C VAL A 2 23.44 1.41 13.27
N ARG A 3 22.93 2.26 14.16
CA ARG A 3 21.56 2.77 14.10
C ARG A 3 21.57 3.97 13.15
N MET A 4 21.00 3.79 11.96
CA MET A 4 20.85 4.85 10.97
C MET A 4 19.63 5.71 11.31
N SER A 5 19.76 7.03 11.21
CA SER A 5 18.64 7.97 11.32
C SER A 5 17.74 7.92 10.08
N LEU A 6 16.52 8.44 10.18
CA LEU A 6 15.61 8.54 9.03
C LEU A 6 16.21 9.39 7.90
N LYS A 7 16.92 10.48 8.25
CA LYS A 7 17.58 11.35 7.27
C LYS A 7 18.65 10.60 6.48
N GLU A 8 19.54 9.88 7.17
CA GLU A 8 20.58 9.07 6.52
C GLU A 8 19.97 7.96 5.65
N LEU A 9 18.89 7.32 6.11
CA LEU A 9 18.16 6.32 5.32
C LEU A 9 17.65 6.92 4.00
N ILE A 10 17.01 8.08 4.06
CA ILE A 10 16.50 8.78 2.87
C ILE A 10 17.64 9.15 1.92
N GLU A 11 18.77 9.62 2.46
CA GLU A 11 19.94 10.02 1.66
C GLU A 11 20.59 8.84 0.94
N CYS A 12 20.62 7.64 1.53
CA CYS A 12 21.25 6.47 0.92
C CYS A 12 20.28 5.55 0.14
N LYS A 13 18.96 5.66 0.35
CA LYS A 13 17.95 4.87 -0.38
C LYS A 13 17.98 5.22 -1.87
N HIS A 14 17.86 4.22 -2.72
CA HIS A 14 17.67 4.42 -4.15
C HIS A 14 16.40 5.25 -4.39
N PRO A 15 16.46 6.27 -5.28
CA PRO A 15 15.36 7.21 -5.45
C PRO A 15 14.06 6.52 -5.87
N THR A 16 14.14 5.53 -6.76
CA THR A 16 12.95 4.88 -7.36
C THR A 16 12.65 3.47 -6.89
N ALA A 17 13.53 2.78 -6.17
CA ALA A 17 13.39 1.33 -5.95
C ALA A 17 12.07 0.98 -5.23
N TRP A 18 11.72 1.76 -4.20
CA TRP A 18 10.44 1.58 -3.51
C TRP A 18 9.23 1.85 -4.40
N LEU A 19 9.30 2.87 -5.27
CA LEU A 19 8.21 3.24 -6.16
C LEU A 19 7.97 2.16 -7.23
N GLU A 20 9.05 1.62 -7.79
CA GLU A 20 8.99 0.50 -8.73
C GLU A 20 8.39 -0.74 -8.07
N PHE A 21 8.79 -1.04 -6.83
CA PHE A 21 8.23 -2.15 -6.06
C PHE A 21 6.75 -1.94 -5.72
N GLU A 22 6.38 -0.73 -5.30
CA GLU A 22 4.99 -0.31 -5.04
C GLU A 22 4.10 -0.48 -6.28
N ASN A 23 4.64 -0.26 -7.47
CA ASN A 23 3.94 -0.42 -8.75
C ASN A 23 4.05 -1.83 -9.34
N GLY A 24 4.73 -2.77 -8.67
CA GLY A 24 4.92 -4.13 -9.17
C GLY A 24 5.85 -4.23 -10.39
N VAL A 25 6.67 -3.20 -10.63
CA VAL A 25 7.68 -3.17 -11.71
C VAL A 25 8.88 -4.05 -11.36
N ILE A 26 9.21 -4.14 -10.07
CA ILE A 26 10.26 -5.02 -9.55
C ILE A 26 9.71 -5.92 -8.46
N ASP A 27 10.33 -7.08 -8.25
CA ASP A 27 10.01 -8.02 -7.17
C ASP A 27 10.85 -7.81 -5.89
N GLU A 28 10.73 -8.73 -4.93
CA GLU A 28 11.47 -8.66 -3.66
C GLU A 28 12.99 -8.84 -3.85
N ASP A 29 13.42 -9.71 -4.76
CA ASP A 29 14.83 -10.02 -5.01
C ASP A 29 15.50 -8.83 -5.70
N GLU A 30 14.82 -8.23 -6.67
CA GLU A 30 15.25 -7.00 -7.32
C GLU A 30 15.28 -5.80 -6.36
N LEU A 31 14.29 -5.69 -5.48
CA LEU A 31 14.31 -4.70 -4.40
C LEU A 31 15.53 -4.91 -3.50
N GLU A 32 15.84 -6.16 -3.12
CA GLU A 32 16.98 -6.50 -2.27
C GLU A 32 18.30 -5.95 -2.86
N GLY A 33 18.51 -6.17 -4.16
CA GLY A 33 19.69 -5.70 -4.87
C GLY A 33 19.72 -4.20 -5.20
N LYS A 34 18.56 -3.51 -5.16
CA LYS A 34 18.41 -2.12 -5.62
C LYS A 34 18.12 -1.11 -4.50
N PHE A 35 17.80 -1.53 -3.28
CA PHE A 35 17.26 -0.65 -2.23
C PHE A 35 18.15 0.54 -1.87
N PHE A 36 19.48 0.35 -1.80
CA PHE A 36 20.44 1.43 -1.57
C PHE A 36 21.12 1.88 -2.87
N LYS A 37 21.48 3.17 -2.95
CA LYS A 37 22.17 3.77 -4.12
C LYS A 37 23.48 3.07 -4.45
N ASP A 38 24.20 2.62 -3.43
CA ASP A 38 25.48 1.90 -3.53
C ASP A 38 25.33 0.39 -3.67
N ARG A 39 24.09 -0.13 -3.73
CA ARG A 39 23.74 -1.56 -3.85
C ARG A 39 24.33 -2.44 -2.76
N ARG A 40 24.68 -1.87 -1.60
CA ARG A 40 25.10 -2.69 -0.46
C ARG A 40 23.93 -3.57 0.01
N PRO A 41 24.21 -4.77 0.55
CA PRO A 41 23.16 -5.62 1.12
C PRO A 41 22.39 -4.89 2.23
N PHE A 42 21.10 -5.20 2.35
CA PHE A 42 20.28 -4.76 3.48
C PHE A 42 19.43 -5.92 4.01
N ASP A 43 19.00 -5.80 5.26
CA ASP A 43 18.18 -6.82 5.90
C ASP A 43 16.71 -6.71 5.46
N LEU A 44 16.38 -7.31 4.31
CA LEU A 44 15.02 -7.34 3.76
C LEU A 44 14.03 -7.98 4.75
N GLN A 45 14.43 -9.09 5.38
CA GLN A 45 13.57 -9.78 6.35
C GLN A 45 13.36 -8.94 7.61
N GLY A 46 14.39 -8.26 8.09
CA GLY A 46 14.29 -7.29 9.19
C GLY A 46 13.35 -6.14 8.87
N LEU A 47 13.38 -5.62 7.63
CA LEU A 47 12.43 -4.61 7.15
C LEU A 47 11.00 -5.18 7.15
N LYS A 48 10.76 -6.35 6.56
CA LYS A 48 9.44 -7.02 6.56
C LYS A 48 8.90 -7.21 7.98
N ASN A 49 9.77 -7.65 8.90
CA ASN A 49 9.41 -7.80 10.31
C ASN A 49 9.07 -6.46 10.96
N CYS A 50 9.79 -5.38 10.62
CA CYS A 50 9.48 -4.03 11.10
C CYS A 50 8.12 -3.54 10.60
N MET A 51 7.85 -3.68 9.30
CA MET A 51 6.56 -3.33 8.70
C MET A 51 5.43 -4.13 9.34
N ARG A 52 5.57 -5.45 9.46
CA ARG A 52 4.58 -6.33 10.10
C ARG A 52 4.28 -5.90 11.53
N ARG A 53 5.28 -5.50 12.32
CA ARG A 53 5.05 -4.99 13.69
C ARG A 53 4.24 -3.68 13.68
N GLY A 54 4.50 -2.80 12.72
CA GLY A 54 3.86 -1.50 12.59
C GLY A 54 2.39 -1.52 12.16
N TYR A 55 1.93 -2.56 11.47
CA TYR A 55 0.52 -2.63 11.04
C TYR A 55 -0.42 -2.89 12.22
N SER A 56 -1.37 -2.01 12.46
CA SER A 56 -2.45 -2.19 13.42
C SER A 56 -3.68 -1.44 12.95
N TYR A 57 -4.85 -1.81 13.46
CA TYR A 57 -6.02 -0.95 13.32
C TYR A 57 -5.79 0.36 14.07
N ILE A 58 -6.24 1.45 13.46
CA ILE A 58 -6.49 2.70 14.18
C ILE A 58 -7.73 2.45 15.07
N ASP A 59 -7.73 3.03 16.26
CA ASP A 59 -8.84 2.86 17.21
C ASP A 59 -10.19 3.21 16.57
N GLY A 60 -11.20 2.36 16.79
CA GLY A 60 -12.52 2.47 16.18
C GLY A 60 -12.65 2.06 14.70
N VAL A 61 -11.58 1.96 13.92
CA VAL A 61 -11.67 1.64 12.47
C VAL A 61 -12.18 0.23 12.23
N GLU A 62 -11.80 -0.74 13.05
CA GLU A 62 -12.28 -2.11 12.90
C GLU A 62 -13.81 -2.23 13.10
N GLN A 63 -14.36 -1.49 14.08
CA GLN A 63 -15.80 -1.43 14.31
C GLN A 63 -16.52 -0.71 13.16
N LEU A 64 -15.97 0.40 12.67
CA LEU A 64 -16.52 1.12 11.52
C LEU A 64 -16.61 0.22 10.27
N LEU A 65 -15.55 -0.55 9.98
CA LEU A 65 -15.56 -1.48 8.85
C LEU A 65 -16.62 -2.58 9.01
N LEU A 66 -16.81 -3.07 10.24
CA LEU A 66 -17.87 -4.04 10.55
C LEU A 66 -19.26 -3.44 10.31
N ASP A 67 -19.51 -2.23 10.81
CA ASP A 67 -20.81 -1.55 10.68
C ASP A 67 -21.14 -1.28 9.21
N LEU A 68 -20.18 -0.79 8.42
CA LEU A 68 -20.35 -0.57 6.98
C LEU A 68 -20.68 -1.88 6.25
N LYS A 69 -19.98 -2.98 6.57
CA LYS A 69 -20.28 -4.29 5.98
C LYS A 69 -21.68 -4.79 6.35
N GLN A 70 -22.10 -4.63 7.62
CA GLN A 70 -23.44 -5.02 8.07
C GLN A 70 -24.55 -4.20 7.41
N ASN A 71 -24.24 -2.97 6.99
CA ASN A 71 -25.14 -2.11 6.24
C ASN A 71 -25.04 -2.29 4.70
N ASN A 72 -24.39 -3.37 4.25
CA ASN A 72 -24.26 -3.75 2.83
C ASN A 72 -23.52 -2.73 1.95
N TYR A 73 -22.60 -1.96 2.52
CA TYR A 73 -21.67 -1.17 1.71
C TYR A 73 -20.63 -2.07 1.06
N GLU A 74 -20.53 -2.00 -0.26
CA GLU A 74 -19.42 -2.58 -1.00
C GLU A 74 -18.15 -1.74 -0.73
N MET A 75 -17.07 -2.39 -0.34
CA MET A 75 -15.83 -1.74 0.09
C MET A 75 -14.62 -2.37 -0.59
N HIS A 76 -13.71 -1.51 -1.04
CA HIS A 76 -12.47 -1.90 -1.70
C HIS A 76 -11.29 -1.14 -1.12
N ALA A 77 -10.16 -1.83 -0.94
CA ALA A 77 -8.90 -1.14 -0.73
C ALA A 77 -8.44 -0.52 -2.04
N PHE A 78 -8.16 0.79 -1.98
CA PHE A 78 -7.56 1.56 -3.06
C PHE A 78 -6.26 2.18 -2.57
N THR A 79 -5.13 1.53 -2.86
CA THR A 79 -3.87 1.76 -2.15
C THR A 79 -2.66 1.82 -3.08
N ASN A 80 -1.72 2.70 -2.74
CA ASN A 80 -0.37 2.72 -3.26
C ASN A 80 0.48 1.80 -2.37
N TYR A 81 0.51 0.52 -2.68
CA TYR A 81 1.22 -0.45 -1.85
C TYR A 81 1.77 -1.62 -2.68
N PRO A 82 2.98 -2.11 -2.35
CA PRO A 82 3.54 -3.30 -2.99
C PRO A 82 2.78 -4.57 -2.61
N ILE A 83 3.23 -5.70 -3.15
CA ILE A 83 2.74 -7.06 -2.85
C ILE A 83 2.68 -7.38 -1.34
N TRP A 84 3.39 -6.60 -0.52
CA TRP A 84 3.34 -6.65 0.94
C TRP A 84 1.99 -6.28 1.55
N TYR A 85 0.98 -5.87 0.79
CA TYR A 85 -0.39 -5.80 1.29
C TYR A 85 -0.84 -7.17 1.85
N ARG A 86 -0.29 -8.28 1.35
CA ARG A 86 -0.51 -9.63 1.89
C ARG A 86 -0.02 -9.80 3.33
N ILE A 87 1.02 -9.07 3.74
CA ILE A 87 1.48 -9.11 5.14
C ILE A 87 0.46 -8.45 6.07
N ILE A 88 -0.19 -7.38 5.59
CA ILE A 88 -1.29 -6.71 6.30
C ILE A 88 -2.46 -7.69 6.41
N GLU A 89 -2.79 -8.35 5.30
CA GLU A 89 -3.86 -9.34 5.26
C GLU A 89 -3.60 -10.51 6.22
N ASP A 90 -2.43 -11.12 6.19
CA ASP A 90 -2.06 -12.21 7.09
C ASP A 90 -2.15 -11.82 8.58
N LYS A 91 -1.92 -10.53 8.89
CA LYS A 91 -1.92 -10.04 10.27
C LYS A 91 -3.31 -9.64 10.74
N LEU A 92 -4.08 -8.95 9.90
CA LEU A 92 -5.30 -8.25 10.29
C LEU A 92 -6.57 -8.83 9.68
N ASN A 93 -6.43 -9.71 8.68
CA ASN A 93 -7.51 -10.35 7.92
C ASN A 93 -8.52 -9.32 7.42
N ILE A 94 -8.04 -8.29 6.70
CA ILE A 94 -8.84 -7.15 6.25
C ILE A 94 -9.89 -7.59 5.21
N SER A 95 -9.64 -8.70 4.49
CA SER A 95 -10.61 -9.28 3.54
C SER A 95 -11.93 -9.69 4.19
N LYS A 96 -11.96 -9.80 5.53
CA LYS A 96 -13.21 -9.96 6.27
C LYS A 96 -14.18 -8.79 6.11
N TYR A 97 -13.72 -7.61 5.69
CA TYR A 97 -14.54 -6.40 5.53
C TYR A 97 -14.60 -5.91 4.09
N LEU A 98 -13.46 -5.78 3.42
CA LEU A 98 -13.32 -5.16 2.11
C LEU A 98 -12.50 -6.02 1.16
N SER A 99 -12.52 -5.73 -0.14
CA SER A 99 -11.73 -6.46 -1.13
C SER A 99 -10.44 -5.71 -1.48
N TRP A 100 -9.29 -6.42 -1.56
CA TRP A 100 -8.04 -5.87 -2.08
C TRP A 100 -8.08 -5.71 -3.60
N THR A 101 -8.90 -4.80 -4.10
CA THR A 101 -9.20 -4.71 -5.54
C THR A 101 -8.28 -3.75 -6.27
N PHE A 102 -7.89 -2.63 -5.67
CA PHE A 102 -7.15 -1.57 -6.36
C PHE A 102 -5.80 -1.30 -5.66
N CYS A 103 -4.91 -2.29 -5.70
CA CYS A 103 -3.52 -2.13 -5.24
C CYS A 103 -2.63 -1.73 -6.42
N SER A 104 -1.77 -0.72 -6.23
CA SER A 104 -0.86 -0.24 -7.28
C SER A 104 0.01 -1.35 -7.88
N CYS A 105 0.47 -2.30 -7.06
CA CYS A 105 1.30 -3.41 -7.54
C CYS A 105 0.57 -4.40 -8.46
N MET A 106 -0.77 -4.39 -8.46
CA MET A 106 -1.57 -5.23 -9.36
C MET A 106 -1.95 -4.48 -10.64
N TYR A 107 -2.08 -3.16 -10.56
CA TYR A 107 -2.55 -2.33 -11.68
C TYR A 107 -1.42 -1.67 -12.47
N GLY A 108 -0.21 -1.56 -11.91
CA GLY A 108 0.89 -0.79 -12.50
C GLY A 108 0.64 0.72 -12.51
N LYS A 109 -0.40 1.20 -11.80
CA LYS A 109 -0.78 2.60 -11.66
C LYS A 109 -0.84 2.96 -10.18
N ARG A 110 -0.66 4.24 -9.85
CA ARG A 110 -0.71 4.73 -8.46
C ARG A 110 -1.43 6.06 -8.38
N LYS A 111 -2.06 6.32 -7.24
CA LYS A 111 -2.57 7.64 -6.91
C LYS A 111 -1.40 8.64 -6.88
N PRO A 112 -1.55 9.87 -7.40
CA PRO A 112 -2.78 10.51 -7.82
C PRO A 112 -3.06 10.43 -9.33
N ASP A 113 -2.51 9.46 -10.06
CA ASP A 113 -2.75 9.32 -11.50
C ASP A 113 -4.25 9.21 -11.81
N PRO A 114 -4.84 10.14 -12.58
CA PRO A 114 -6.26 10.10 -12.97
C PRO A 114 -6.68 8.78 -13.60
N ASP A 115 -5.78 8.14 -14.35
CA ASP A 115 -6.05 6.88 -15.04
C ASP A 115 -6.25 5.71 -14.06
N PHE A 116 -5.81 5.84 -12.81
CA PHE A 116 -6.10 4.83 -11.78
C PHE A 116 -7.51 5.01 -11.20
N TYR A 117 -7.97 6.25 -11.00
CA TYR A 117 -9.35 6.54 -10.59
C TYR A 117 -10.36 6.13 -11.65
N LEU A 118 -10.06 6.38 -12.93
CA LEU A 118 -10.89 5.93 -14.04
C LEU A 118 -11.01 4.40 -14.06
N ALA A 119 -9.90 3.68 -13.83
CA ALA A 119 -9.93 2.22 -13.73
C ALA A 119 -10.82 1.72 -12.57
N VAL A 120 -10.87 2.45 -11.44
CA VAL A 120 -11.78 2.14 -10.32
C VAL A 120 -13.25 2.27 -10.77
N VAL A 121 -13.61 3.39 -11.39
CA VAL A 121 -14.98 3.65 -11.84
C VAL A 121 -15.43 2.62 -12.88
N GLU A 122 -14.58 2.32 -13.86
CA GLU A 122 -14.84 1.30 -14.89
C GLU A 122 -15.05 -0.09 -14.30
N HIS A 123 -14.27 -0.44 -13.26
CA HIS A 123 -14.38 -1.73 -12.58
C HIS A 123 -15.69 -1.85 -11.78
N LEU A 124 -16.02 -0.82 -10.97
CA LEU A 124 -17.17 -0.86 -10.07
C LEU A 124 -18.51 -0.77 -10.80
N LYS A 125 -18.56 -0.14 -11.97
CA LYS A 125 -19.79 0.03 -12.78
C LYS A 125 -20.95 0.67 -12.01
N VAL A 126 -20.62 1.58 -11.09
CA VAL A 126 -21.56 2.42 -10.35
C VAL A 126 -21.35 3.89 -10.71
N ASP A 127 -22.34 4.72 -10.43
CA ASP A 127 -22.19 6.18 -10.55
C ASP A 127 -21.09 6.66 -9.58
N PRO A 128 -20.03 7.35 -10.05
CA PRO A 128 -19.00 7.92 -9.18
C PRO A 128 -19.56 8.80 -8.05
N ALA A 129 -20.70 9.47 -8.26
CA ALA A 129 -21.36 10.27 -7.23
C ALA A 129 -21.94 9.42 -6.08
N SER A 130 -22.08 8.10 -6.28
CA SER A 130 -22.46 7.13 -5.26
C SER A 130 -21.26 6.49 -4.54
N CYS A 131 -20.02 6.87 -4.88
CA CYS A 131 -18.82 6.38 -4.22
C CYS A 131 -18.32 7.37 -3.17
N ILE A 132 -17.88 6.84 -2.03
CA ILE A 132 -17.13 7.61 -1.03
C ILE A 132 -15.67 7.17 -1.11
N PHE A 133 -14.77 8.12 -1.32
CA PHE A 133 -13.34 7.89 -1.30
C PHE A 133 -12.75 8.43 0.01
N VAL A 134 -11.98 7.59 0.70
CA VAL A 134 -11.33 7.90 1.97
C VAL A 134 -9.83 7.74 1.81
N ASP A 135 -9.09 8.82 2.06
CA ASP A 135 -7.63 8.88 1.95
C ASP A 135 -7.09 9.91 2.96
N ASP A 136 -5.90 9.68 3.49
CA ASP A 136 -5.21 10.59 4.40
C ASP A 136 -4.43 11.69 3.65
N SER A 137 -4.29 11.56 2.33
CA SER A 137 -3.69 12.56 1.46
C SER A 137 -4.72 13.55 0.92
N LEU A 138 -4.40 14.86 1.01
CA LEU A 138 -5.20 15.95 0.46
C LEU A 138 -5.01 16.17 -1.06
N PHE A 139 -4.13 15.42 -1.74
CA PHE A 139 -3.60 15.65 -3.09
C PHE A 139 -2.85 16.98 -3.31
N ALA A 140 -1.54 16.90 -3.62
CA ALA A 140 -0.87 17.60 -4.74
C ALA A 140 0.65 17.28 -4.79
N TYR A 141 1.17 17.21 -6.02
CA TYR A 141 2.57 17.07 -6.51
C TYR A 141 3.03 15.65 -6.90
#